data_AF-A0AAD2FM31-F1
#
_entry.id   AF-A0AAD2FM31-F1
#
_cell.length_a   1.000
_cell.length_b   1.000
_cell.length_c   1.000
_cell.angle_alpha   90.00
_cell.angle_beta   90.00
_cell.angle_gamma   90.00
#
_symmetry.space_group_name_H-M   'P 1'
#
loop_
_entity.id
_entity.type
_entity.pdbx_description
1 polymer ?
#
loop_
_entity_poly.entity_id
_entity_poly.type
_entity_poly.pdbx_seq_one_letter_code
_entity_poly.pdbx_strand_id
1 'polypeptide(L)'
;MLRAASSTLGKRAFARSGAHAPKLSNASFHYSARREEEAKEETSSEVADKGGFMGTGLSHLYAIPAGVAFGVPILEFNWFLVNEETLLASTFVMFCVVAYTQGGDAIAKMFKDEGDAMLALQHEAEDEIIAKMEENLAYMKLTENIVQDYQDILELTGQSYEKLNAAGAIKPKHVLKAQVEKMLTVIAAEEANAYDKAKTALMVEATDAVTAKFLDDKALKKAALDNAMSKLTTGKAMAGGDPVQGAFVKFFSDKSAAAKKADDGSEQKEARANMIMKMNAVAEAEGMYFRLDDKGTPKMVA
;
A
#
# COMPACT_ATOMS: atom_id res chain seq x y z
N MET A 1 34.78 -1.24 -11.81
CA MET A 1 33.73 -0.21 -12.03
C MET A 1 32.74 -0.35 -10.86
N LEU A 2 32.49 0.56 -9.93
CA LEU A 2 32.86 1.95 -9.68
C LEU A 2 33.35 2.07 -8.22
N ARG A 3 34.41 2.85 -8.01
CA ARG A 3 34.74 3.53 -6.74
C ARG A 3 34.19 4.95 -6.85
N ALA A 4 33.56 5.46 -5.80
CA ALA A 4 33.88 6.76 -5.18
C ALA A 4 32.82 7.12 -4.13
N ALA A 5 33.25 7.15 -2.88
CA ALA A 5 32.65 7.95 -1.82
C ALA A 5 33.16 9.40 -1.94
N SER A 6 32.28 10.38 -1.70
CA SER A 6 32.57 11.77 -1.30
C SER A 6 31.23 12.37 -0.87
N SER A 7 30.89 12.53 0.41
CA SER A 7 31.38 13.54 1.39
C SER A 7 31.27 14.98 0.90
N THR A 8 30.20 15.67 1.29
CA THR A 8 30.15 17.14 1.43
C THR A 8 29.37 17.50 2.70
N LEU A 9 30.07 17.34 3.82
CA LEU A 9 29.87 18.14 5.02
C LEU A 9 30.42 19.55 4.74
N GLY A 10 29.63 20.59 5.01
CA GLY A 10 30.15 21.94 5.19
C GLY A 10 29.52 23.02 4.32
N LYS A 11 28.48 23.66 4.86
CA LYS A 11 28.45 25.12 5.05
C LYS A 11 27.28 25.48 5.97
N ARG A 12 27.62 25.61 7.26
CA ARG A 12 26.87 26.44 8.21
C ARG A 12 26.86 27.87 7.66
N ALA A 13 25.69 28.43 7.43
CA ALA A 13 25.48 29.86 7.37
C ALA A 13 24.55 30.23 8.53
N PHE A 14 25.16 30.70 9.63
CA PHE A 14 24.49 31.54 10.60
C PHE A 14 24.18 32.87 9.90
N ALA A 15 22.90 33.14 9.64
CA ALA A 15 22.43 34.47 9.28
C ALA A 15 21.44 34.92 10.35
N ARG A 16 21.96 35.80 11.20
CA ARG A 16 21.29 36.55 12.24
C ARG A 16 20.88 37.88 11.62
N SER A 17 19.60 38.07 11.34
CA SER A 17 18.99 39.39 11.09
C SER A 17 17.50 39.23 11.40
N GLY A 18 17.03 39.79 12.51
CA GLY A 18 16.61 41.18 12.50
C GLY A 18 15.09 41.17 12.60
N ALA A 19 14.62 41.15 13.84
CA ALA A 19 13.22 41.23 14.18
C ALA A 19 12.60 42.52 13.63
N HIS A 20 11.62 42.40 12.73
CA HIS A 20 10.54 43.37 12.57
C HIS A 20 9.30 42.65 12.05
N ALA A 21 8.52 42.11 13.00
CA ALA A 21 7.12 41.83 12.77
C ALA A 21 6.38 43.18 12.58
N PRO A 22 5.49 43.32 11.60
CA PRO A 22 4.60 44.46 11.53
C PRO A 22 3.70 44.45 12.77
N LYS A 23 3.68 45.57 13.50
CA LYS A 23 2.74 45.79 14.60
C LYS A 23 1.33 45.82 14.02
N LEU A 24 0.60 44.71 14.16
CA LEU A 24 -0.84 44.68 14.07
C LEU A 24 -1.39 45.64 15.13
N SER A 25 -2.04 46.71 14.68
CA SER A 25 -2.79 47.60 15.54
C SER A 25 -3.90 46.80 16.21
N ASN A 26 -4.02 46.93 17.54
CA ASN A 26 -5.18 46.51 18.30
C ASN A 26 -6.42 47.28 17.82
N ALA A 27 -7.12 46.74 16.82
CA ALA A 27 -8.52 47.02 16.62
C ALA A 27 -9.30 45.93 17.36
N SER A 28 -9.48 46.14 18.65
CA SER A 28 -10.36 45.35 19.50
C SER A 28 -11.80 45.64 19.10
N PHE A 29 -12.28 45.01 18.02
CA PHE A 29 -13.72 44.90 17.79
C PHE A 29 -14.26 43.88 18.79
N HIS A 30 -14.84 44.39 19.87
CA HIS A 30 -15.63 43.58 20.79
C HIS A 30 -16.95 43.21 20.11
N TYR A 31 -16.98 42.06 19.44
CA TYR A 31 -18.22 41.34 19.18
C TYR A 31 -18.22 40.06 20.03
N SER A 32 -18.90 40.13 21.19
CA SER A 32 -19.53 38.96 21.80
C SER A 32 -20.62 39.40 22.77
N ALA A 33 -21.87 39.42 22.30
CA ALA A 33 -22.98 38.88 23.05
C ALA A 33 -24.08 38.45 22.08
N ARG A 34 -24.43 37.18 22.16
CA ARG A 34 -25.40 36.44 21.36
C ARG A 34 -26.81 36.77 21.86
N ARG A 35 -27.67 37.24 20.96
CA ARG A 35 -29.10 36.96 20.80
C ARG A 35 -29.84 36.44 22.05
N GLU A 36 -30.48 37.34 22.78
CA GLU A 36 -31.66 37.04 23.61
C GLU A 36 -32.47 38.33 23.93
N GLU A 37 -32.74 39.18 22.93
CA GLU A 37 -33.69 40.31 23.06
C GLU A 37 -34.54 40.55 21.79
N GLU A 38 -34.52 39.64 20.81
CA GLU A 38 -35.42 39.66 19.65
C GLU A 38 -36.81 39.10 20.02
N ALA A 39 -37.53 39.73 20.94
CA ALA A 39 -38.95 39.49 21.16
C ALA A 39 -39.64 40.59 21.99
N LYS A 40 -39.46 41.87 21.61
CA LYS A 40 -40.44 42.97 21.77
C LYS A 40 -39.76 44.30 21.44
N GLU A 41 -40.53 45.20 20.81
CA GLU A 41 -40.18 46.60 20.50
C GLU A 41 -39.42 46.86 19.19
N GLU A 42 -39.95 46.35 18.08
CA GLU A 42 -40.11 47.21 16.90
C GLU A 42 -41.59 47.21 16.50
N THR A 43 -42.39 47.86 17.37
CA THR A 43 -43.54 48.62 16.86
C THR A 43 -43.01 49.51 15.77
N SER A 44 -43.44 49.21 14.54
CA SER A 44 -43.65 50.17 13.47
C SER A 44 -43.88 51.58 14.04
N SER A 45 -42.83 52.40 14.11
CA SER A 45 -43.05 53.83 13.97
C SER A 45 -43.30 54.02 12.49
N GLU A 46 -44.56 53.81 12.10
CA GLU A 46 -45.15 54.58 11.01
C GLU A 46 -44.53 55.98 11.11
N VAL A 47 -43.88 56.41 10.03
CA VAL A 47 -43.63 57.84 9.83
C VAL A 47 -45.02 58.44 9.92
N ALA A 48 -45.36 58.99 11.09
CA ALA A 48 -46.60 59.70 11.30
C ALA A 48 -46.60 60.75 10.20
N ASP A 49 -47.49 60.54 9.23
CA ASP A 49 -47.69 61.41 8.10
C ASP A 49 -47.94 62.80 8.70
N LYS A 50 -46.93 63.68 8.69
CA LYS A 50 -47.05 65.04 9.24
C LYS A 50 -47.82 65.86 8.22
N GLY A 51 -49.08 65.51 8.03
CA GLY A 51 -50.08 66.29 7.35
C GLY A 51 -50.26 67.61 8.10
N GLY A 52 -49.74 68.68 7.52
CA GLY A 52 -49.80 70.04 8.06
C GLY A 52 -48.91 70.98 7.24
N PHE A 53 -49.30 72.25 7.14
CA PHE A 53 -48.61 73.22 6.27
C PHE A 53 -47.11 73.28 6.60
N MET A 54 -46.29 73.06 5.58
CA MET A 54 -44.82 73.04 5.67
C MET A 54 -44.23 72.04 6.69
N GLY A 55 -44.86 70.88 6.92
CA GLY A 55 -44.27 69.78 7.70
C GLY A 55 -44.15 70.02 9.21
N THR A 56 -44.77 71.08 9.73
CA THR A 56 -44.72 71.48 11.14
C THR A 56 -45.63 70.68 12.05
N GLY A 57 -46.51 69.83 11.51
CA GLY A 57 -47.51 69.07 12.29
C GLY A 57 -48.62 69.93 12.91
N LEU A 58 -48.68 71.23 12.59
CA LEU A 58 -49.78 72.13 12.96
C LEU A 58 -50.73 72.29 11.78
N SER A 59 -52.04 72.23 12.04
CA SER A 59 -53.03 72.52 11.01
C SER A 59 -52.92 74.01 10.59
N HIS A 60 -53.26 74.32 9.33
CA HIS A 60 -53.21 75.69 8.78
C HIS A 60 -53.89 76.75 9.69
N LEU A 61 -54.91 76.32 10.43
CA LEU A 61 -55.71 77.16 11.33
C LEU A 61 -54.99 77.52 12.63
N TYR A 62 -53.97 76.77 13.06
CA TYR A 62 -53.18 77.07 14.26
C TYR A 62 -51.80 77.65 13.94
N ALA A 63 -51.18 77.21 12.83
CA ALA A 63 -49.87 77.70 12.42
C ALA A 63 -49.88 79.20 12.06
N ILE A 64 -50.92 79.66 11.34
CA ILE A 64 -51.01 81.06 10.89
C ILE A 64 -51.26 82.00 12.10
N PRO A 65 -52.26 81.78 12.98
CA PRO A 65 -52.47 82.67 14.11
C PRO A 65 -51.32 82.64 15.13
N ALA A 66 -50.69 81.48 15.37
CA ALA A 66 -49.53 81.42 16.25
C ALA A 66 -48.33 82.17 15.67
N GLY A 67 -48.05 82.00 14.36
CA GLY A 67 -46.97 82.72 13.68
C GLY A 67 -47.18 84.24 13.70
N VAL A 68 -48.42 84.70 13.52
CA VAL A 68 -48.77 86.13 13.61
C VAL A 68 -48.67 86.63 15.05
N ALA A 69 -49.15 85.85 16.03
CA ALA A 69 -49.14 86.23 17.44
C ALA A 69 -47.72 86.38 18.02
N PHE A 70 -46.75 85.59 17.54
CA PHE A 70 -45.34 85.74 17.94
C PHE A 70 -44.55 86.67 17.03
N GLY A 71 -44.84 86.70 15.72
CA GLY A 71 -44.11 87.52 14.75
C GLY A 71 -44.37 89.02 14.89
N VAL A 72 -45.62 89.43 15.15
CA VAL A 72 -45.99 90.86 15.24
C VAL A 72 -45.30 91.54 16.44
N PRO A 73 -45.32 90.98 17.67
CA PRO A 73 -44.62 91.59 18.81
C PRO A 73 -43.09 91.64 18.64
N ILE A 74 -42.48 90.62 18.01
CA ILE A 74 -41.01 90.59 17.79
C ILE A 74 -40.56 91.75 16.90
N LEU A 75 -41.37 92.12 15.91
CA LEU A 75 -41.10 93.25 15.00
C LEU A 75 -41.50 94.59 15.63
N GLU A 76 -42.66 94.68 16.29
CA GLU A 76 -43.18 95.92 16.87
C GLU A 76 -42.36 96.42 18.08
N PHE A 77 -41.85 95.50 18.91
CA PHE A 77 -40.96 95.82 20.03
C PHE A 77 -39.48 95.90 19.65
N ASN A 78 -39.14 95.81 18.35
CA ASN A 78 -37.77 95.78 17.82
C ASN A 78 -36.85 94.77 18.53
N TRP A 79 -37.40 93.64 18.98
CA TRP A 79 -36.60 92.56 19.59
C TRP A 79 -35.70 91.88 18.57
N PHE A 80 -36.05 91.98 17.28
CA PHE A 80 -35.23 91.59 16.16
C PHE A 80 -35.24 92.70 15.10
N LEU A 81 -34.08 93.28 14.78
CA LEU A 81 -33.96 94.37 13.81
C LEU A 81 -33.79 93.79 12.40
N VAL A 82 -34.74 94.08 11.51
CA VAL A 82 -34.66 93.66 10.10
C VAL A 82 -33.57 94.48 9.41
N ASN A 83 -32.41 93.88 9.22
CA ASN A 83 -31.26 94.45 8.52
C ASN A 83 -30.86 93.58 7.32
N GLU A 84 -29.88 94.01 6.52
CA GLU A 84 -29.35 93.28 5.36
C GLU A 84 -28.96 91.83 5.69
N GLU A 85 -28.44 91.58 6.90
CA GLU A 85 -28.10 90.24 7.41
C GLU A 85 -29.31 89.32 7.59
N THR A 86 -30.51 89.86 7.82
CA THR A 86 -31.74 89.07 7.98
C THR A 86 -32.29 88.58 6.64
N LEU A 87 -32.04 89.32 5.57
CA LEU A 87 -32.31 88.89 4.19
C LEU A 87 -31.30 87.83 3.74
N LEU A 88 -30.04 87.97 4.17
CA LEU A 88 -29.04 86.91 3.98
C LEU A 88 -29.40 85.64 4.78
N ALA A 89 -29.87 85.78 6.02
CA ALA A 89 -30.32 84.65 6.83
C ALA A 89 -31.55 83.96 6.23
N SER A 90 -32.53 84.70 5.71
CA SER A 90 -33.73 84.11 5.10
C SER A 90 -33.40 83.35 3.81
N THR A 91 -32.50 83.88 2.97
CA THR A 91 -32.03 83.19 1.77
C THR A 91 -31.17 81.97 2.11
N PHE A 92 -30.36 82.00 3.18
CA PHE A 92 -29.63 80.84 3.67
C PHE A 92 -30.55 79.75 4.24
N VAL A 93 -31.56 80.10 5.02
CA VAL A 93 -32.56 79.15 5.52
C VAL A 93 -33.33 78.53 4.35
N MET A 94 -33.73 79.33 3.36
CA MET A 94 -34.37 78.80 2.14
C MET A 94 -33.45 77.85 1.37
N PHE A 95 -32.15 78.15 1.28
CA PHE A 95 -31.15 77.24 0.73
C PHE A 95 -31.05 75.93 1.52
N CYS A 96 -31.03 75.97 2.86
CA CYS A 96 -31.04 74.76 3.69
C CYS A 96 -32.30 73.91 3.48
N VAL A 97 -33.48 74.53 3.35
CA VAL A 97 -34.73 73.81 3.06
C VAL A 97 -34.68 73.17 1.67
N VAL A 98 -34.18 73.86 0.65
CA VAL A 98 -34.03 73.29 -0.70
C VAL A 98 -32.97 72.18 -0.71
N ALA A 99 -31.83 72.36 -0.03
CA ALA A 99 -30.79 71.35 0.10
C ALA A 99 -31.30 70.10 0.82
N TYR A 100 -32.15 70.26 1.84
CA TYR A 100 -32.77 69.13 2.54
C TYR A 100 -33.84 68.43 1.70
N THR A 101 -34.72 69.18 1.03
CA THR A 101 -35.84 68.60 0.26
C THR A 101 -35.41 68.01 -1.08
N GLN A 102 -34.41 68.58 -1.76
CA GLN A 102 -33.94 68.11 -3.07
C GLN A 102 -32.62 67.33 -2.97
N GLY A 103 -31.74 67.67 -2.03
CA GLY A 103 -30.44 67.01 -1.83
C GLY A 103 -30.44 65.95 -0.73
N GLY A 104 -31.41 65.96 0.18
CA GLY A 104 -31.49 65.02 1.30
C GLY A 104 -31.65 63.58 0.84
N ASP A 105 -32.48 63.32 -0.17
CA ASP A 105 -32.68 61.96 -0.71
C ASP A 105 -31.40 61.41 -1.36
N ALA A 106 -30.64 62.26 -2.05
CA ALA A 106 -29.38 61.85 -2.67
C ALA A 106 -28.31 61.51 -1.61
N ILE A 107 -28.20 62.33 -0.56
CA ILE A 107 -27.27 62.09 0.55
C ILE A 107 -27.68 60.85 1.34
N ALA A 108 -28.98 60.69 1.63
CA ALA A 108 -29.50 59.52 2.34
C ALA A 108 -29.29 58.23 1.53
N LYS A 109 -29.46 58.29 0.20
CA LYS A 109 -29.18 57.16 -0.68
C LYS A 109 -27.70 56.82 -0.70
N MET A 110 -26.81 57.82 -0.78
CA MET A 110 -25.36 57.58 -0.74
C MET A 110 -24.94 56.87 0.55
N PHE A 111 -25.45 57.28 1.71
CA PHE A 111 -25.15 56.61 2.98
C PHE A 111 -25.74 55.21 3.09
N LYS A 112 -26.92 54.96 2.51
CA LYS A 112 -27.50 53.62 2.45
C LYS A 112 -26.69 52.71 1.52
N ASP A 113 -26.35 53.19 0.33
CA ASP A 113 -25.54 52.44 -0.63
C ASP A 113 -24.15 52.12 -0.04
N GLU A 114 -23.55 53.06 0.70
CA GLU A 114 -22.27 52.83 1.42
C GLU A 114 -22.44 51.81 2.57
N GLY A 115 -23.54 51.90 3.34
CA GLY A 115 -23.85 50.92 4.39
C GLY A 115 -24.06 49.51 3.84
N ASP A 116 -24.83 49.38 2.77
CA ASP A 116 -25.09 48.10 2.09
C ASP A 116 -23.80 47.53 1.48
N ALA A 117 -22.93 48.38 0.93
CA ALA A 117 -21.62 47.98 0.43
C ALA A 117 -20.69 47.48 1.56
N MET A 118 -20.67 48.15 2.72
CA MET A 118 -19.89 47.70 3.87
C MET A 118 -20.38 46.35 4.41
N LEU A 119 -21.71 46.15 4.49
CA LEU A 119 -22.28 44.86 4.90
C LEU A 119 -21.95 43.75 3.91
N ALA A 120 -22.00 44.03 2.60
CA ALA A 120 -21.62 43.06 1.58
C ALA A 120 -20.13 42.66 1.70
N LEU A 121 -19.23 43.62 1.92
CA LEU A 121 -17.81 43.34 2.12
C LEU A 121 -17.54 42.56 3.42
N GLN A 122 -18.29 42.82 4.49
CA GLN A 122 -18.18 42.07 5.74
C GLN A 122 -18.62 40.62 5.56
N HIS A 123 -19.76 40.39 4.90
CA HIS A 123 -20.21 39.03 4.62
C HIS A 123 -19.21 38.26 3.74
N GLU A 124 -18.65 38.90 2.70
CA GLU A 124 -17.62 38.27 1.87
C GLU A 124 -16.36 37.91 2.68
N ALA A 125 -15.91 38.81 3.56
CA ALA A 125 -14.78 38.54 4.43
C ALA A 125 -15.07 37.43 5.46
N GLU A 126 -16.28 37.39 6.03
CA GLU A 126 -16.72 36.33 6.94
C GLU A 126 -16.79 34.98 6.23
N ASP A 127 -17.34 34.92 5.01
CA ASP A 127 -17.38 33.71 4.19
C ASP A 127 -15.98 33.18 3.86
N GLU A 128 -15.03 34.08 3.53
CA GLU A 128 -13.63 33.68 3.30
C GLU A 128 -12.97 33.11 4.57
N ILE A 129 -13.27 33.69 5.73
CA ILE A 129 -12.78 33.19 7.02
C ILE A 129 -13.38 31.82 7.33
N ILE A 130 -14.69 31.64 7.13
CA ILE A 130 -15.37 30.36 7.33
C ILE A 130 -14.75 29.29 6.45
N ALA A 131 -14.56 29.57 5.15
CA ALA A 131 -13.93 28.64 4.22
C ALA A 131 -12.51 28.22 4.66
N LYS A 132 -11.68 29.18 5.12
CA LYS A 132 -10.35 28.87 5.66
C LYS A 132 -10.39 28.06 6.95
N MET A 133 -11.39 28.30 7.82
CA MET A 133 -11.56 27.51 9.04
C MET A 133 -12.01 26.08 8.73
N GLU A 134 -12.89 25.88 7.74
CA GLU A 134 -13.29 24.55 7.27
C GLU A 134 -12.12 23.77 6.67
N GLU A 135 -11.29 24.41 5.85
CA GLU A 135 -10.07 23.81 5.31
C GLU A 135 -9.10 23.40 6.44
N ASN A 136 -8.86 24.28 7.40
CA ASN A 136 -8.01 23.98 8.56
C ASN A 136 -8.57 22.82 9.40
N LEU A 137 -9.89 22.74 9.55
CA LEU A 137 -10.56 21.65 10.26
C LEU A 137 -10.36 20.32 9.51
N ALA A 138 -10.52 20.31 8.18
CA ALA A 138 -10.24 19.14 7.35
C ALA A 138 -8.77 18.70 7.46
N TYR A 139 -7.82 19.65 7.45
CA TYR A 139 -6.41 19.38 7.64
C TYR A 139 -6.09 18.80 9.03
N MET A 140 -6.70 19.34 10.09
CA MET A 140 -6.55 18.82 11.46
C MET A 140 -7.11 17.39 11.59
N LYS A 141 -8.26 17.10 10.99
CA LYS A 141 -8.83 15.73 10.95
C LYS A 141 -7.94 14.74 10.21
N LEU A 142 -7.30 15.17 9.12
CA LEU A 142 -6.31 14.34 8.43
C LEU A 142 -5.10 14.08 9.31
N THR A 143 -4.69 15.07 10.09
CA THR A 143 -3.55 14.98 11.01
C THR A 143 -3.85 14.12 12.25
N GLU A 144 -5.10 14.07 12.71
CA GLU A 144 -5.54 13.26 13.86
C GLU A 144 -5.23 11.77 13.67
N ASN A 145 -5.42 11.26 12.46
CA ASN A 145 -5.21 9.85 12.15
C ASN A 145 -3.73 9.47 11.96
N ILE A 146 -2.82 10.43 11.83
CA ILE A 146 -1.40 10.15 11.54
C ILE A 146 -0.75 9.30 12.65
N VAL A 147 -1.10 9.54 13.91
CA VAL A 147 -0.55 8.74 15.02
C VAL A 147 -1.03 7.29 14.94
N GLN A 148 -2.30 7.08 14.59
CA GLN A 148 -2.86 5.74 14.39
C GLN A 148 -2.20 5.06 13.18
N ASP A 149 -2.05 5.76 12.07
CA ASP A 149 -1.37 5.24 10.88
C ASP A 149 0.07 4.79 11.20
N TYR A 150 0.81 5.55 12.00
CA TYR A 150 2.15 5.14 12.43
C TYR A 150 2.13 3.90 13.34
N GLN A 151 1.15 3.78 14.23
CA GLN A 151 0.99 2.59 15.08
C GLN A 151 0.66 1.36 14.23
N ASP A 152 -0.27 1.49 13.28
CA ASP A 152 -0.67 0.43 12.36
C ASP A 152 0.51 0.00 11.47
N ILE A 153 1.32 0.95 10.97
CA ILE A 153 2.54 0.66 10.21
C ILE A 153 3.56 -0.09 11.08
N LEU A 154 3.76 0.31 12.33
CA LEU A 154 4.69 -0.36 13.25
C LEU A 154 4.23 -1.79 13.55
N GLU A 155 2.93 -1.99 13.81
CA GLU A 155 2.37 -3.32 14.04
C GLU A 155 2.52 -4.20 12.80
N LEU A 156 2.14 -3.69 11.62
CA LEU A 156 2.28 -4.40 10.35
C LEU A 156 3.74 -4.77 10.07
N THR A 157 4.68 -3.87 10.38
CA THR A 157 6.11 -4.11 10.25
C THR A 157 6.56 -5.22 11.19
N GLY A 158 6.12 -5.21 12.45
CA GLY A 158 6.39 -6.27 13.42
C GLY A 158 5.87 -7.64 12.94
N GLN A 159 4.59 -7.70 12.55
CA GLN A 159 3.98 -8.92 12.02
C GLN A 159 4.68 -9.43 10.75
N SER A 160 5.15 -8.52 9.89
CA SER A 160 5.91 -8.86 8.68
C SER A 160 7.25 -9.52 9.02
N TYR A 161 7.99 -8.98 10.00
CA TYR A 161 9.24 -9.58 10.47
C TYR A 161 9.05 -10.93 11.15
N GLU A 162 7.97 -11.12 11.92
CA GLU A 162 7.64 -12.42 12.50
C GLU A 162 7.38 -13.48 11.42
N LYS A 163 6.56 -13.13 10.41
CA LYS A 163 6.30 -14.01 9.26
C LYS A 163 7.57 -14.29 8.47
N LEU A 164 8.43 -13.29 8.28
CA LEU A 164 9.70 -13.44 7.58
C LEU A 164 10.66 -14.36 8.34
N ASN A 165 10.75 -14.24 9.67
CA ASN A 165 11.57 -15.11 10.51
C ASN A 165 11.05 -16.55 10.50
N ALA A 166 9.72 -16.74 10.61
CA ALA A 166 9.10 -18.06 10.49
C ALA A 166 9.36 -18.69 9.12
N ALA A 167 9.21 -17.93 8.03
CA ALA A 167 9.54 -18.38 6.69
C ALA A 167 11.04 -18.69 6.53
N GLY A 168 11.92 -17.89 7.14
CA GLY A 168 13.36 -18.10 7.18
C GLY A 168 13.78 -19.38 7.89
N ALA A 169 13.04 -19.82 8.91
CA ALA A 169 13.27 -21.10 9.59
C ALA A 169 12.78 -22.33 8.79
N ILE A 170 11.73 -22.14 7.99
CA ILE A 170 11.06 -23.22 7.25
C ILE A 170 11.71 -23.44 5.87
N LYS A 171 12.05 -22.36 5.15
CA LYS A 171 12.57 -22.42 3.78
C LYS A 171 13.83 -23.31 3.65
N PRO A 172 14.86 -23.22 4.51
CA PRO A 172 16.04 -24.09 4.42
C PRO A 172 15.69 -25.57 4.58
N LYS A 173 14.71 -25.90 5.45
CA LYS A 173 14.27 -27.28 5.65
C LYS A 173 13.60 -27.86 4.41
N HIS A 174 12.77 -27.08 3.72
CA HIS A 174 12.16 -27.52 2.46
C HIS A 174 13.18 -27.65 1.33
N VAL A 175 14.16 -26.74 1.24
CA VAL A 175 15.21 -26.85 0.21
C VAL A 175 16.06 -28.09 0.46
N LEU A 176 16.45 -28.37 1.72
CA LEU A 176 17.17 -29.58 2.07
C LEU A 176 16.35 -30.84 1.75
N LYS A 177 15.07 -30.86 2.11
CA LYS A 177 14.16 -31.97 1.79
C LYS A 177 14.11 -32.22 0.27
N ALA A 178 13.93 -31.18 -0.54
CA ALA A 178 13.88 -31.31 -1.99
C ALA A 178 15.21 -31.84 -2.57
N GLN A 179 16.36 -31.39 -2.05
CA GLN A 179 17.67 -31.91 -2.46
C GLN A 179 17.83 -33.40 -2.12
N VAL A 180 17.41 -33.83 -0.92
CA VAL A 180 17.47 -35.24 -0.51
C VAL A 180 16.52 -36.11 -1.33
N GLU A 181 15.28 -35.67 -1.58
CA GLU A 181 14.31 -36.40 -2.42
C GLU A 181 14.84 -36.62 -3.84
N LYS A 182 15.47 -35.59 -4.41
CA LYS A 182 16.09 -35.70 -5.73
C LYS A 182 17.25 -36.69 -5.73
N MET A 183 18.09 -36.62 -4.70
CA MET A 183 19.20 -37.55 -4.52
C MET A 183 18.72 -39.01 -4.42
N LEU A 184 17.66 -39.26 -3.65
CA LEU A 184 17.03 -40.59 -3.55
C LEU A 184 16.45 -41.05 -4.89
N THR A 185 15.89 -40.14 -5.68
CA THR A 185 15.36 -40.45 -7.02
C THR A 185 16.48 -40.88 -7.97
N VAL A 186 17.64 -40.21 -7.91
CA VAL A 186 18.84 -40.60 -8.67
C VAL A 186 19.33 -41.97 -8.24
N ILE A 187 19.44 -42.22 -6.93
CA ILE A 187 19.82 -43.54 -6.38
C ILE A 187 18.90 -44.65 -6.91
N ALA A 188 17.58 -44.47 -6.81
CA ALA A 188 16.61 -45.46 -7.25
C ALA A 188 16.73 -45.75 -8.75
N ALA A 189 16.95 -44.72 -9.58
CA ALA A 189 17.17 -44.88 -11.01
C ALA A 189 18.49 -45.61 -11.32
N GLU A 190 19.56 -45.33 -10.58
CA GLU A 190 20.84 -46.02 -10.75
C GLU A 190 20.77 -47.48 -10.32
N GLU A 191 20.08 -47.80 -9.23
CA GLU A 191 19.87 -49.17 -8.76
C GLU A 191 19.07 -49.99 -9.78
N ALA A 192 17.99 -49.43 -10.33
CA ALA A 192 17.22 -50.07 -11.40
C ALA A 192 18.09 -50.35 -12.63
N ASN A 193 18.87 -49.36 -13.07
CA ASN A 193 19.78 -49.50 -14.20
C ASN A 193 20.90 -50.52 -13.94
N ALA A 194 21.45 -50.57 -12.73
CA ALA A 194 22.48 -51.54 -12.35
C ALA A 194 21.90 -52.96 -12.32
N TYR A 195 20.69 -53.13 -11.77
CA TYR A 195 19.99 -54.40 -11.76
C TYR A 195 19.72 -54.92 -13.18
N ASP A 196 19.22 -54.06 -14.08
CA ASP A 196 18.94 -54.44 -15.47
C ASP A 196 20.21 -54.78 -16.26
N LYS A 197 21.29 -54.04 -16.04
CA LYS A 197 22.61 -54.34 -16.62
C LYS A 197 23.16 -55.66 -16.10
N ALA A 198 23.12 -55.89 -14.78
CA ALA A 198 23.58 -57.12 -14.17
C ALA A 198 22.76 -58.33 -14.65
N LYS A 199 21.44 -58.19 -14.74
CA LYS A 199 20.56 -59.21 -15.31
C LYS A 199 20.93 -59.53 -16.75
N THR A 200 21.09 -58.51 -17.60
CA THR A 200 21.46 -58.70 -19.00
C THR A 200 22.81 -59.37 -19.15
N ALA A 201 23.82 -58.91 -18.40
CA ALA A 201 25.17 -59.48 -18.42
C ALA A 201 25.17 -60.96 -17.97
N LEU A 202 24.41 -61.27 -16.90
CA LEU A 202 24.29 -62.63 -16.40
C LEU A 202 23.57 -63.54 -17.41
N MET A 203 22.55 -63.03 -18.12
CA MET A 203 21.89 -63.79 -19.19
C MET A 203 22.83 -64.06 -20.38
N VAL A 204 23.66 -63.09 -20.78
CA VAL A 204 24.66 -63.25 -21.84
C VAL A 204 25.69 -64.31 -21.42
N GLU A 205 26.25 -64.19 -20.22
CA GLU A 205 27.25 -65.15 -19.72
C GLU A 205 26.67 -66.56 -19.56
N ALA A 206 25.42 -66.67 -19.08
CA ALA A 206 24.71 -67.95 -19.03
C ALA A 206 24.56 -68.55 -20.43
N THR A 207 24.22 -67.72 -21.42
CA THR A 207 24.07 -68.14 -22.81
C THR A 207 25.40 -68.62 -23.38
N ASP A 208 26.49 -67.88 -23.17
CA ASP A 208 27.82 -68.24 -23.63
C ASP A 208 28.32 -69.54 -22.98
N ALA A 209 28.14 -69.67 -21.65
CA ALA A 209 28.57 -70.84 -20.90
C ALA A 209 27.77 -72.10 -21.26
N VAL A 210 26.44 -71.98 -21.44
CA VAL A 210 25.60 -73.10 -21.90
C VAL A 210 25.91 -73.46 -23.35
N THR A 211 26.17 -72.47 -24.22
CA THR A 211 26.56 -72.72 -25.61
C THR A 211 27.91 -73.44 -25.69
N ALA A 212 28.91 -73.00 -24.92
CA ALA A 212 30.20 -73.68 -24.83
C ALA A 212 30.05 -75.12 -24.34
N LYS A 213 29.30 -75.34 -23.24
CA LYS A 213 29.00 -76.70 -22.74
C LYS A 213 28.25 -77.54 -23.77
N PHE A 214 27.31 -76.95 -24.50
CA PHE A 214 26.58 -77.63 -25.56
C PHE A 214 27.49 -78.05 -26.70
N LEU A 215 28.48 -77.23 -27.07
CA LEU A 215 29.43 -77.56 -28.14
C LEU A 215 30.37 -78.72 -27.77
N ASP A 216 30.75 -78.85 -26.50
CA ASP A 216 31.73 -79.83 -26.05
C ASP A 216 31.10 -81.16 -25.60
N ASP A 217 29.90 -81.14 -25.02
CA ASP A 217 29.28 -82.33 -24.44
C ASP A 217 28.41 -83.10 -25.46
N LYS A 218 28.96 -84.22 -25.96
CA LYS A 218 28.26 -85.14 -26.89
C LYS A 218 27.00 -85.77 -26.27
N ALA A 219 26.98 -86.02 -24.97
CA ALA A 219 25.82 -86.61 -24.30
C ALA A 219 24.67 -85.58 -24.22
N LEU A 220 25.01 -84.32 -23.96
CA LEU A 220 24.04 -83.22 -23.92
C LEU A 220 23.46 -82.91 -25.30
N LYS A 221 24.27 -82.95 -26.38
CA LYS A 221 23.78 -82.84 -27.76
C LYS A 221 22.79 -83.95 -28.13
N LYS A 222 23.13 -85.19 -27.77
CA LYS A 222 22.27 -86.35 -28.05
C LYS A 222 20.96 -86.27 -27.27
N ALA A 223 21.02 -85.98 -25.98
CA ALA A 223 19.82 -85.82 -25.14
C ALA A 223 18.91 -84.66 -25.63
N ALA A 224 19.50 -83.56 -26.10
CA ALA A 224 18.74 -82.44 -26.69
C ALA A 224 18.07 -82.84 -28.01
N LEU A 225 18.77 -83.58 -28.88
CA LEU A 225 18.22 -84.08 -30.14
C LEU A 225 17.09 -85.10 -29.91
N ASP A 226 17.29 -86.04 -28.99
CA ASP A 226 16.29 -87.05 -28.62
C ASP A 226 15.02 -86.40 -28.02
N ASN A 227 15.17 -85.34 -27.21
CA ASN A 227 14.04 -84.59 -26.69
C ASN A 227 13.32 -83.77 -27.77
N ALA A 228 14.07 -83.16 -28.70
CA ALA A 228 13.48 -82.46 -29.85
C ALA A 228 12.67 -83.41 -30.74
N MET A 229 13.19 -84.62 -31.01
CA MET A 229 12.47 -85.66 -31.75
C MET A 229 11.23 -86.14 -31.00
N SER A 230 11.30 -86.33 -29.68
CA SER A 230 10.14 -86.68 -28.85
C SER A 230 9.05 -85.61 -28.91
N LYS A 231 9.42 -84.32 -28.81
CA LYS A 231 8.47 -83.20 -28.90
C LYS A 231 7.77 -83.15 -30.26
N LEU A 232 8.50 -83.39 -31.36
CA LEU A 232 7.94 -83.40 -32.71
C LEU A 232 7.01 -84.60 -32.97
N THR A 233 7.33 -85.77 -32.40
CA THR A 233 6.61 -87.03 -32.68
C THR A 233 5.41 -87.26 -31.76
N THR A 234 5.48 -86.81 -30.51
CA THR A 234 4.44 -87.09 -29.49
C THR A 234 3.74 -85.83 -28.98
N GLY A 235 4.18 -84.63 -29.40
CA GLY A 235 3.71 -83.36 -28.88
C GLY A 235 4.12 -83.10 -27.42
N LYS A 236 4.91 -84.00 -26.81
CA LYS A 236 5.33 -83.92 -25.41
C LYS A 236 6.86 -84.05 -25.29
N ALA A 237 7.42 -83.29 -24.37
CA ALA A 237 8.82 -83.43 -23.97
C ALA A 237 9.06 -84.81 -23.34
N MET A 238 10.29 -85.32 -23.44
CA MET A 238 10.68 -86.52 -22.68
C MET A 238 10.48 -86.32 -21.17
N ALA A 239 10.18 -87.42 -20.46
CA ALA A 239 10.12 -87.44 -18.99
C ALA A 239 11.49 -87.07 -18.41
N GLY A 240 11.62 -85.85 -17.88
CA GLY A 240 12.89 -85.28 -17.42
C GLY A 240 13.10 -83.80 -17.80
N GLY A 241 12.25 -83.22 -18.66
CA GLY A 241 12.32 -81.81 -19.04
C GLY A 241 13.35 -81.52 -20.14
N ASP A 242 13.55 -80.24 -20.48
CA ASP A 242 14.49 -79.83 -21.53
C ASP A 242 15.95 -79.83 -21.01
N PRO A 243 16.86 -80.64 -21.58
CA PRO A 243 18.23 -80.75 -21.09
C PRO A 243 19.03 -79.45 -21.25
N VAL A 244 18.72 -78.59 -22.22
CA VAL A 244 19.35 -77.28 -22.38
C VAL A 244 18.84 -76.33 -21.30
N GLN A 245 17.53 -76.34 -21.02
CA GLN A 245 16.97 -75.61 -19.89
C GLN A 245 17.57 -76.06 -18.55
N GLY A 246 17.80 -77.37 -18.38
CA GLY A 246 18.51 -77.92 -17.22
C GLY A 246 19.94 -77.42 -17.09
N ALA A 247 20.65 -77.23 -18.20
CA ALA A 247 21.99 -76.63 -18.20
C ALA A 247 21.99 -75.16 -17.79
N PHE A 248 20.99 -74.38 -18.21
CA PHE A 248 20.78 -73.01 -17.73
C PHE A 248 20.50 -72.98 -16.22
N VAL A 249 19.53 -73.77 -15.74
CA VAL A 249 19.20 -73.84 -14.30
C VAL A 249 20.42 -74.21 -13.47
N LYS A 250 21.24 -75.16 -13.95
CA LYS A 250 22.49 -75.55 -13.29
C LYS A 250 23.53 -74.42 -13.29
N PHE A 251 23.66 -73.66 -14.37
CA PHE A 251 24.53 -72.48 -14.41
C PHE A 251 24.11 -71.44 -13.35
N PHE A 252 22.81 -71.12 -13.28
CA PHE A 252 22.30 -70.18 -12.27
C PHE A 252 22.49 -70.70 -10.83
N SER A 253 22.27 -72.00 -10.59
CA SER A 253 22.49 -72.59 -9.26
C SER A 253 23.96 -72.53 -8.86
N ASP A 254 24.87 -72.91 -9.77
CA ASP A 254 26.32 -72.93 -9.52
C ASP A 254 26.85 -71.51 -9.32
N LYS A 255 26.38 -70.55 -10.13
CA LYS A 255 26.75 -69.14 -10.01
C LYS A 255 26.21 -68.51 -8.72
N SER A 256 24.99 -68.86 -8.29
CA SER A 256 24.46 -68.42 -7.00
C SER A 256 25.24 -69.00 -5.81
N ALA A 257 25.72 -70.24 -5.91
CA ALA A 257 26.52 -70.88 -4.89
C ALA A 257 27.95 -70.29 -4.83
N ALA A 258 28.51 -69.89 -5.97
CA ALA A 258 29.78 -69.18 -6.05
C ALA A 258 29.68 -67.76 -5.46
N ALA A 259 28.62 -67.01 -5.78
CA ALA A 259 28.39 -65.67 -5.24
C ALA A 259 28.28 -65.68 -3.70
N LYS A 260 27.62 -66.68 -3.11
CA LYS A 260 27.55 -66.86 -1.64
C LYS A 260 28.89 -67.13 -0.97
N LYS A 261 29.87 -67.65 -1.72
CA LYS A 261 31.22 -67.96 -1.21
C LYS A 261 32.20 -66.81 -1.41
N ALA A 262 31.92 -65.92 -2.36
CA ALA A 262 32.77 -64.81 -2.77
C ALA A 262 32.40 -63.48 -2.08
N ASP A 263 31.57 -63.49 -1.03
CA ASP A 263 31.12 -62.28 -0.32
C ASP A 263 32.26 -61.65 0.51
N ASP A 264 33.22 -61.04 -0.19
CA ASP A 264 34.34 -60.26 0.37
C ASP A 264 34.02 -58.76 0.42
N GLY A 265 32.81 -58.37 0.00
CA GLY A 265 32.29 -57.01 0.03
C GLY A 265 33.08 -56.01 -0.84
N SER A 266 34.01 -56.48 -1.68
CA SER A 266 34.88 -55.64 -2.50
C SER A 266 34.10 -54.94 -3.63
N GLU A 267 33.28 -55.70 -4.37
CA GLU A 267 32.41 -55.16 -5.43
C GLU A 267 31.36 -54.17 -4.88
N GLN A 268 30.83 -54.43 -3.68
CA GLN A 268 29.90 -53.52 -3.01
C GLN A 268 30.56 -52.20 -2.60
N LYS A 269 31.86 -52.22 -2.23
CA LYS A 269 32.63 -51.02 -1.89
C LYS A 269 32.92 -50.19 -3.14
N GLU A 270 33.30 -50.82 -4.25
CA GLU A 270 33.54 -50.13 -5.52
C GLU A 270 32.26 -49.56 -6.12
N ALA A 271 31.15 -50.30 -6.06
CA ALA A 271 29.84 -49.81 -6.47
C ALA A 271 29.39 -48.61 -5.62
N ARG A 272 29.58 -48.66 -4.29
CA ARG A 272 29.31 -47.53 -3.38
C ARG A 272 30.21 -46.33 -3.68
N ALA A 273 31.51 -46.53 -3.92
CA ALA A 273 32.43 -45.45 -4.24
C ALA A 273 32.03 -44.74 -5.55
N ASN A 274 31.68 -45.50 -6.58
CA ASN A 274 31.21 -44.96 -7.85
C ASN A 274 29.88 -44.19 -7.71
N MET A 275 28.97 -44.68 -6.87
CA MET A 275 27.72 -44.00 -6.55
C MET A 275 27.98 -42.67 -5.82
N ILE A 276 28.86 -42.68 -4.80
CA ILE A 276 29.26 -41.48 -4.07
C ILE A 276 29.85 -40.42 -5.00
N MET A 277 30.74 -40.80 -5.93
CA MET A 277 31.32 -39.86 -6.89
C MET A 277 30.26 -39.20 -7.78
N LYS A 278 29.30 -39.97 -8.29
CA LYS A 278 28.22 -39.44 -9.14
C LYS A 278 27.27 -38.55 -8.36
N MET A 279 26.89 -38.96 -7.15
CA MET A 279 26.05 -38.16 -6.26
C MET A 279 26.71 -36.83 -5.90
N ASN A 280 28.03 -36.84 -5.67
CA ASN A 280 28.80 -35.61 -5.45
C ASN A 280 28.88 -34.73 -6.71
N ALA A 281 29.00 -35.31 -7.91
CA ALA A 281 28.95 -34.54 -9.16
C ALA A 281 27.58 -33.88 -9.39
N VAL A 282 26.48 -34.57 -9.05
CA VAL A 282 25.12 -33.99 -9.08
C VAL A 282 24.98 -32.90 -8.01
N ALA A 283 25.52 -33.13 -6.81
CA ALA A 283 25.53 -32.12 -5.75
C ALA A 283 26.29 -30.84 -6.15
N GLU A 284 27.41 -30.97 -6.87
CA GLU A 284 28.19 -29.85 -7.42
C GLU A 284 27.46 -29.13 -8.54
N ALA A 285 26.90 -29.85 -9.51
CA ALA A 285 26.18 -29.26 -10.64
C ALA A 285 24.92 -28.49 -10.21
N GLU A 286 24.29 -28.91 -9.12
CA GLU A 286 23.02 -28.36 -8.64
C GLU A 286 23.18 -27.41 -7.45
N GLY A 287 24.41 -27.17 -7.00
CA GLY A 287 24.68 -26.28 -5.87
C GLY A 287 24.03 -26.74 -4.56
N MET A 288 24.05 -28.04 -4.29
CA MET A 288 23.49 -28.60 -3.05
C MET A 288 24.30 -28.17 -1.83
N TYR A 289 23.64 -28.07 -0.67
CA TYR A 289 24.28 -27.64 0.59
C TYR A 289 25.13 -28.72 1.25
N PHE A 290 25.17 -29.93 0.69
CA PHE A 290 25.90 -31.06 1.25
C PHE A 290 26.53 -31.93 0.16
N ARG A 291 27.62 -32.60 0.52
CA ARG A 291 28.31 -33.63 -0.26
C ARG A 291 28.46 -34.88 0.59
N LEU A 292 28.56 -36.04 -0.03
CA LEU A 292 28.85 -37.30 0.64
C LEU A 292 30.36 -37.45 0.81
N ASP A 293 30.80 -37.85 2.00
CA ASP A 293 32.18 -38.26 2.21
C ASP A 293 32.45 -39.69 1.69
N ASP A 294 33.70 -40.17 1.84
CA ASP A 294 34.13 -41.49 1.37
C ASP A 294 33.35 -42.67 1.99
N LYS A 295 32.60 -42.42 3.08
CA LYS A 295 31.75 -43.40 3.76
C LYS A 295 30.28 -43.26 3.38
N GLY A 296 29.93 -42.30 2.52
CA GLY A 296 28.56 -41.99 2.13
C GLY A 296 27.81 -41.17 3.19
N THR A 297 28.52 -40.54 4.14
CA THR A 297 27.89 -39.66 5.14
C THR A 297 27.80 -38.23 4.61
N PRO A 298 26.63 -37.57 4.73
CA PRO A 298 26.45 -36.20 4.27
C PRO A 298 27.24 -35.22 5.14
N LYS A 299 28.09 -34.42 4.50
CA LYS A 299 28.80 -33.28 5.07
C LYS A 299 28.30 -32.00 4.42
N MET A 300 28.00 -31.00 5.25
CA MET A 300 27.64 -29.67 4.78
C MET A 300 28.82 -29.05 4.04
N VAL A 301 28.53 -28.45 2.89
CA VAL A 301 29.50 -27.66 2.11
C VAL A 301 29.16 -26.19 2.36
N ALA A 302 30.19 -25.43 2.74
CA ALA A 302 30.07 -23.99 3.00
C ALA A 302 29.82 -23.20 1.71
#